data_AF-A0A7X3ZD89-F1
#
_entry.id   AF-A0A7X3ZD89-F1
#
_cell.length_a   1.000
_cell.length_b   1.000
_cell.length_c   1.000
_cell.angle_alpha   90.00
_cell.angle_beta   90.00
_cell.angle_gamma   90.00
#
_symmetry.space_group_name_H-M   'P 1'
#
loop_
_entity.id
_entity.type
_entity.pdbx_description
1 polymer ?
#
loop_
_entity_poly.entity_id
_entity_poly.type
_entity_poly.pdbx_seq_one_letter_code
_entity_poly.pdbx_strand_id
1 'polypeptide(L)' 'YGTMIRDQRYKLVCYHDRTQGELFDLQEDPGEFDNRWDDPAYAEVRFALLKQNFDALAQAVDIGPKQVTPF' A
#
# COMPACT_ATOMS: atom_id res chain seq x y z
N TYR A 1 -9.32 10.73 -4.19
CA TYR A 1 -9.07 10.08 -2.88
C TYR A 1 -7.83 9.19 -3.01
N GLY A 2 -7.01 9.04 -1.96
CA GLY A 2 -5.79 8.23 -2.05
C GLY A 2 -5.43 7.64 -0.70
N THR A 3 -4.89 6.44 -0.69
CA THR A 3 -4.38 5.79 0.52
C THR A 3 -2.87 5.81 0.49
N MET A 4 -2.28 6.30 1.58
CA MET A 4 -0.85 6.29 1.80
C MET A 4 -0.51 5.23 2.85
N ILE A 5 0.44 4.37 2.54
CA ILE A 5 1.08 3.48 3.49
C ILE A 5 2.57 3.83 3.56
N ARG A 6 3.09 3.92 4.78
CA ARG A 6 4.51 4.18 5.03
C ARG A 6 5.03 3.11 5.97
N ASP A 7 6.04 2.40 5.50
CA ASP A 7 6.83 1.46 6.26
C ASP A 7 8.14 2.14 6.72
N GLN A 8 9.01 1.39 7.41
CA GLN A 8 10.34 1.87 7.80
C GLN A 8 11.23 2.11 6.57
N ARG A 9 11.09 1.28 5.53
CA ARG A 9 11.91 1.36 4.32
C ARG A 9 11.21 2.02 3.14
N TYR A 10 9.91 1.81 2.97
CA TYR A 10 9.20 2.22 1.77
C TYR A 10 8.03 3.13 2.09
N LYS A 11 7.73 4.07 1.20
CA LYS A 11 6.52 4.87 1.22
C LYS A 11 5.76 4.67 -0.09
N LEU A 12 4.50 4.27 0.02
CA LEU A 12 3.62 4.07 -1.11
C LEU A 12 2.38 4.96 -0.99
N VAL A 13 2.10 5.70 -2.04
CA VAL A 13 0.90 6.53 -2.20
C VAL A 13 0.11 5.96 -3.37
N CYS A 14 -1.05 5.38 -3.09
CA CYS A 14 -1.95 4.88 -4.10
C CYS A 14 -3.13 5.85 -4.26
N TYR A 15 -3.28 6.42 -5.45
CA TYR A 15 -4.44 7.24 -5.78
C TYR A 15 -5.58 6.32 -6.23
N HIS A 16 -6.80 6.48 -5.71
CA HIS A 16 -7.96 5.66 -6.10
C HIS A 16 -8.69 6.23 -7.33
N ASP A 17 -8.53 7.53 -7.58
CA ASP A 17 -9.07 8.22 -8.75
C ASP A 17 -8.21 8.03 -10.01
N ARG A 18 -6.99 7.50 -9.86
CA ARG A 18 -6.03 7.37 -10.96
C ARG A 18 -5.29 6.05 -10.83
N THR A 19 -4.99 5.39 -11.94
CA THR A 19 -4.17 4.17 -11.97
C THR A 19 -2.68 4.42 -11.63
N GLN A 20 -2.32 5.66 -11.34
CA GLN A 20 -0.96 6.08 -11.01
C GLN A 20 -0.79 6.14 -9.50
N GLY A 21 0.42 5.92 -9.04
CA GLY A 21 0.82 6.02 -7.65
C GLY A 21 2.24 6.51 -7.54
N GLU A 22 2.71 6.58 -6.30
CA GLU A 22 4.08 6.94 -5.99
C GLU A 22 4.66 5.88 -5.06
N LEU A 23 5.87 5.41 -5.37
CA LEU A 23 6.61 4.48 -4.54
C LEU A 23 8.02 5.03 -4.35
N PHE A 24 8.39 5.28 -3.10
CA PHE A 24 9.70 5.79 -2.71
C PHE A 24 10.38 4.77 -1.79
N ASP A 25 11.64 4.43 -2.08
CA ASP A 25 12.51 3.71 -1.16
C ASP A 25 13.23 4.74 -0.28
N LEU A 26 12.81 4.89 0.97
CA LEU A 26 13.37 5.84 1.93
C LEU A 26 14.78 5.43 2.41
N GLN A 27 15.19 4.18 2.17
CA GLN A 27 16.52 3.71 2.53
C GLN A 27 17.55 4.06 1.46
N GLU A 28 17.20 3.92 0.19
CA GLU A 28 18.07 4.33 -0.93
C GLU A 28 17.93 5.83 -1.25
N ASP A 29 16.73 6.37 -1.11
CA ASP A 29 16.39 7.75 -1.41
C ASP A 29 15.57 8.39 -0.26
N PRO A 30 16.23 8.77 0.84
CA PRO A 30 15.57 9.43 1.96
C PRO A 30 14.97 10.80 1.61
N GLY A 31 15.29 11.33 0.41
CA GLY A 31 14.80 12.60 -0.09
C GLY A 31 13.51 12.51 -0.92
N GLU A 32 13.00 11.31 -1.21
CA GLU A 32 11.77 11.10 -2.01
C GLU A 32 11.82 11.79 -3.39
N PHE A 33 12.99 11.81 -4.02
CA PHE A 33 13.23 12.36 -5.33
C PHE A 33 12.84 11.39 -6.46
N ASP A 34 12.96 10.08 -6.23
CA ASP A 34 12.76 9.06 -7.25
C ASP A 34 11.45 8.29 -7.08
N ASN A 35 10.48 8.56 -7.96
CA ASN A 35 9.25 7.77 -8.02
C ASN A 35 9.49 6.43 -8.75
N ARG A 36 9.53 5.33 -7.99
CA ARG A 36 9.72 3.96 -8.48
C ARG A 36 8.41 3.21 -8.74
N TRP A 37 7.29 3.93 -8.87
CA TRP A 37 5.98 3.32 -9.12
C TRP A 37 5.92 2.51 -10.43
N ASP A 38 6.53 3.02 -11.50
CA ASP A 38 6.55 2.37 -12.82
C ASP A 38 7.75 1.42 -12.99
N ASP A 39 8.64 1.35 -12.00
CA ASP A 39 9.84 0.53 -12.07
C ASP A 39 9.47 -0.96 -11.86
N PRO A 40 9.72 -1.84 -12.85
CA PRO A 40 9.41 -3.25 -12.73
C PRO A 40 10.21 -3.94 -11.62
N ALA A 41 11.40 -3.42 -11.24
CA ALA A 41 12.19 -3.98 -10.14
C ALA A 41 11.49 -3.81 -8.78
N TYR A 42 10.62 -2.80 -8.64
CA TYR A 42 9.85 -2.54 -7.43
C TYR A 42 8.41 -3.02 -7.53
N ALA A 43 8.04 -3.74 -8.59
CA ALA A 43 6.69 -4.28 -8.76
C ALA A 43 6.31 -5.23 -7.61
N GLU A 44 7.21 -6.12 -7.19
CA GLU A 44 6.97 -7.02 -6.05
C GLU A 44 6.79 -6.26 -4.73
N VAL A 45 7.63 -5.25 -4.49
CA VAL A 45 7.54 -4.38 -3.30
C VAL A 45 6.22 -3.62 -3.28
N ARG A 46 5.83 -3.04 -4.43
CA ARG A 46 4.53 -2.37 -4.61
C ARG A 46 3.38 -3.31 -4.28
N PHE A 47 3.40 -4.55 -4.78
CA PHE A 47 2.38 -5.55 -4.49
C PHE A 47 2.33 -5.92 -3.01
N ALA A 48 3.49 -6.10 -2.36
CA ALA A 48 3.56 -6.41 -0.94
C ALA A 48 2.96 -5.28 -0.08
N LEU A 49 3.29 -4.02 -0.38
CA LEU A 49 2.77 -2.84 0.33
C LEU A 49 1.27 -2.64 0.08
N LEU A 50 0.79 -2.84 -1.14
CA LEU A 50 -0.63 -2.82 -1.46
C LEU A 50 -1.39 -3.90 -0.69
N LYS A 51 -0.83 -5.11 -0.59
CA LYS A 51 -1.41 -6.19 0.22
C LYS A 51 -1.50 -5.78 1.68
N GLN A 52 -0.42 -5.24 2.27
CA GLN A 52 -0.43 -4.78 3.66
C GLN A 52 -1.48 -3.68 3.89
N ASN A 53 -1.56 -2.72 2.98
CA ASN A 53 -2.56 -1.66 3.04
C ASN A 53 -3.99 -2.21 2.98
N PHE A 54 -4.22 -3.20 2.11
CA PHE A 54 -5.51 -3.88 2.03
C PHE A 54 -5.84 -4.67 3.29
N ASP A 55 -4.87 -5.42 3.85
CA ASP A 55 -5.00 -6.13 5.13
C ASP A 55 -5.32 -5.16 6.28
N ALA A 56 -4.63 -4.02 6.34
CA ALA A 56 -4.86 -2.99 7.35
C ALA A 56 -6.25 -2.35 7.22
N LEU A 57 -6.69 -2.07 5.98
CA LEU A 57 -8.05 -1.59 5.72
C LEU A 57 -9.10 -2.65 6.10
N ALA A 58 -8.85 -3.93 5.80
CA ALA A 58 -9.73 -5.03 6.18
C ALA A 58 -9.82 -5.23 7.70
N GLN A 59 -8.76 -4.92 8.45
CA GLN A 59 -8.78 -4.93 9.92
C GLN A 59 -9.46 -3.67 10.50
N ALA A 60 -9.28 -2.52 9.86
CA ALA A 60 -9.85 -1.25 10.33
C ALA A 60 -11.34 -1.12 9.99
N VAL A 61 -11.77 -1.69 8.87
CA VAL A 61 -13.19 -1.90 8.56
C VAL A 61 -13.66 -3.04 9.45
N ASP A 62 -14.41 -2.70 10.50
CA ASP A 62 -15.18 -3.66 11.27
C ASP A 62 -16.10 -4.42 10.30
N ILE A 63 -15.71 -5.63 9.92
CA ILE A 63 -16.38 -6.48 8.91
C ILE A 63 -17.73 -7.04 9.41
N GLY A 64 -18.36 -6.35 10.36
CA GLY A 64 -19.64 -6.74 10.94
C GLY A 64 -19.51 -7.95 11.87
N PRO A 65 -20.62 -8.37 12.49
CA PRO A 65 -20.61 -9.42 13.50
C PRO A 65 -19.94 -10.67 12.92
N LYS A 66 -19.03 -11.26 13.71
CA LYS A 66 -18.37 -12.54 13.43
C LYS A 66 -19.41 -13.49 12.84
N GLN A 67 -19.19 -13.93 11.60
CA GLN A 67 -20.15 -14.76 10.88
C GLN A 67 -20.41 -16.05 11.69
N VAL A 68 -21.52 -16.07 12.42
CA VAL A 68 -22.03 -17.21 13.19
C VAL A 68 -23.02 -17.96 12.33
N THR A 69 -22.55 -18.60 11.27
CA THR A 69 -23.36 -19.62 10.57
C THR A 69 -23.08 -20.97 11.24
N PRO A 70 -24.04 -21.53 11.99
CA PRO A 70 -23.97 -22.91 12.43
C PRO A 70 -24.37 -23.81 11.25
N PHE A 71 -23.54 -24.80 10.95
CA PHE A 71 -23.96 -25.99 10.21
C PHE A 71 -24.68 -26.95 11.16
#